data_AF-A0A529MDC3-F1
#
_entry.id   AF-A0A529MDC3-F1
#
_cell.length_a   1.000
_cell.length_b   1.000
_cell.length_c   1.000
_cell.angle_alpha   90.00
_cell.angle_beta   90.00
_cell.angle_gamma   90.00
#
_symmetry.space_group_name_H-M   'P 1'
#
loop_
_entity.id
_entity.type
_entity.pdbx_description
1 polymer ?
#
loop_
_entity_poly.entity_id
_entity_poly.type
_entity_poly.pdbx_seq_one_letter_code
_entity_poly.pdbx_strand_id
1 'polypeptide(L)'
;SGLEQAADLAESVATLEAVQAELKGKVVDAAWNTDVVATRQALATHTGLLKALSRDYRRAKALVRSLLVDANTPSTETVRLLDVLMKGQAAAARVRDGDAFGRSAFGADWRPEKSSSAPLLALVEWMRTLRGLGSEPRLIAGRIAERTEAGARALRVRKVIDIGRPMIEGFWNDLGHLAPSMLGDVASAERASLQLMEEKARSVAQADEASQGVLAGVPDQLSDRLELVRRLGALQNLAREIDAAEGLGISAFGSSWR
;
A
#
# COMPACT_ATOMS: atom_id res chain seq x y z
N SER A 1 -15.04 7.89 -17.04
CA SER A 1 -15.52 8.23 -15.68
C SER A 1 -14.61 9.32 -15.12
N GLY A 2 -15.01 10.06 -14.07
CA GLY A 2 -14.15 11.11 -13.49
C GLY A 2 -12.79 10.61 -13.01
N LEU A 3 -12.68 9.35 -12.57
CA LEU A 3 -11.40 8.75 -12.18
C LEU A 3 -10.45 8.53 -13.37
N GLU A 4 -10.95 8.08 -14.52
CA GLU A 4 -10.11 7.94 -15.71
C GLU A 4 -9.67 9.32 -16.24
N GLN A 5 -10.55 10.33 -16.18
CA GLN A 5 -10.16 11.69 -16.54
C GLN A 5 -9.07 12.27 -15.60
N ALA A 6 -9.12 11.93 -14.31
CA ALA A 6 -8.06 12.28 -13.35
C ALA A 6 -6.77 11.50 -13.64
N ALA A 7 -6.86 10.23 -14.03
CA ALA A 7 -5.71 9.44 -14.45
C ALA A 7 -5.01 10.03 -15.67
N ASP A 8 -5.76 10.34 -16.73
CA ASP A 8 -5.24 10.92 -17.97
C ASP A 8 -4.55 12.27 -17.71
N LEU A 9 -5.13 13.08 -16.80
CA LEU A 9 -4.57 14.37 -16.42
C LEU A 9 -3.27 14.21 -15.61
N ALA A 10 -3.23 13.29 -14.65
CA ALA A 10 -2.02 12.97 -13.88
C ALA A 10 -0.90 12.40 -14.78
N GLU A 11 -1.25 11.58 -15.76
CA GLU A 11 -0.31 11.03 -16.75
C GLU A 11 0.21 12.11 -17.71
N SER A 12 -0.61 13.11 -18.05
CA SER A 12 -0.17 14.28 -18.80
C SER A 12 0.87 15.10 -18.01
N VAL A 13 0.68 15.28 -16.70
CA VAL A 13 1.70 15.90 -15.82
C VAL A 13 2.98 15.05 -15.80
N ALA A 14 2.87 13.73 -15.65
CA ALA A 14 4.02 12.82 -15.64
C ALA A 14 4.82 12.89 -16.96
N THR A 15 4.11 12.94 -18.08
CA THR A 15 4.72 13.11 -19.41
C THR A 15 5.45 14.43 -19.51
N LEU A 16 4.84 15.53 -19.05
CA LEU A 16 5.47 16.86 -19.08
C LEU A 16 6.74 16.89 -18.23
N GLU A 17 6.68 16.37 -17.00
CA GLU A 17 7.81 16.28 -16.07
C GLU A 17 8.97 15.46 -16.65
N ALA A 18 8.68 14.29 -17.21
CA ALA A 18 9.68 13.43 -17.86
C ALA A 18 10.34 14.10 -19.07
N VAL A 19 9.54 14.77 -19.93
CA VAL A 19 10.06 15.47 -21.11
C VAL A 19 10.89 16.68 -20.72
N GLN A 20 10.47 17.44 -19.70
CA GLN A 20 11.27 18.55 -19.15
C GLN A 20 12.62 18.06 -18.61
N ALA A 21 12.65 16.92 -17.92
CA ALA A 21 13.88 16.30 -17.47
C ALA A 21 14.77 15.84 -18.64
N GLU A 22 14.20 15.21 -19.67
CA GLU A 22 14.95 14.74 -20.84
C GLU A 22 15.56 15.89 -21.66
N LEU A 23 14.82 17.00 -21.82
CA LEU A 23 15.21 18.14 -22.63
C LEU A 23 16.02 19.19 -21.85
N LYS A 24 16.20 19.00 -20.54
CA LYS A 24 16.95 19.92 -19.69
C LYS A 24 18.37 20.15 -20.25
N GLY A 25 18.68 21.41 -20.53
CA GLY A 25 19.98 21.81 -21.09
C GLY A 25 20.18 21.48 -22.58
N LYS A 26 19.17 20.95 -23.27
CA LYS A 26 19.22 20.65 -24.72
C LYS A 26 18.44 21.65 -25.56
N VAL A 27 17.36 22.19 -25.00
CA VAL A 27 16.51 23.22 -25.64
C VAL A 27 16.48 24.48 -24.78
N VAL A 28 16.27 25.62 -25.43
CA VAL A 28 16.01 26.89 -24.73
C VAL A 28 14.53 27.01 -24.35
N ASP A 29 14.21 27.85 -23.36
CA ASP A 29 12.83 28.01 -22.86
C ASP A 29 11.83 28.44 -23.94
N ALA A 30 12.27 29.27 -24.90
CA ALA A 30 11.44 29.70 -26.03
C ALA A 30 10.92 28.53 -26.89
N ALA A 31 11.61 27.38 -26.87
CA ALA A 31 11.21 26.19 -27.62
C ALA A 31 9.85 25.66 -27.18
N TRP A 32 9.50 25.77 -25.89
CA TRP A 32 8.22 25.26 -25.37
C TRP A 32 6.99 25.98 -25.94
N ASN A 33 7.13 27.23 -26.38
CA ASN A 33 6.04 28.02 -26.94
C ASN A 33 6.14 28.22 -28.46
N THR A 34 7.13 27.59 -29.10
CA THR A 34 7.34 27.72 -30.56
C THR A 34 6.69 26.54 -31.28
N ASP A 35 5.93 26.82 -32.35
CA ASP A 35 5.45 25.77 -33.24
C ASP A 35 6.63 25.17 -34.03
N VAL A 36 6.91 23.89 -33.76
CA VAL A 36 8.00 23.14 -34.38
C VAL A 36 7.50 22.10 -35.38
N VAL A 37 6.19 21.98 -35.63
CA VAL A 37 5.62 20.91 -36.48
C VAL A 37 6.15 21.02 -37.92
N ALA A 38 6.02 22.20 -38.52
CA ALA A 38 6.53 22.45 -39.87
C ALA A 38 8.05 22.30 -39.97
N THR A 39 8.77 22.70 -38.91
CA THR A 39 10.23 22.59 -38.79
C THR A 39 10.68 21.14 -38.74
N ARG A 40 10.01 20.32 -37.93
CA ARG A 40 10.23 18.87 -37.82
C ARG A 40 10.01 18.19 -39.17
N GLN A 41 8.90 18.49 -39.85
CA GLN A 41 8.58 17.91 -41.15
C GLN A 41 9.63 18.26 -42.21
N ALA A 42 10.02 19.53 -42.32
CA ALA A 42 11.03 19.98 -43.28
C ALA A 42 12.40 19.30 -43.06
N LEU A 43 12.79 19.03 -41.81
CA LEU A 43 14.04 18.34 -41.49
C LEU A 43 13.99 16.84 -41.79
N ALA A 44 12.84 16.20 -41.56
CA ALA A 44 12.66 14.77 -41.81
C ALA A 44 12.57 14.45 -43.32
N THR A 45 11.91 15.32 -44.11
CA THR A 45 11.69 15.07 -45.56
C THR A 45 12.93 15.35 -46.40
N HIS A 46 13.80 16.29 -45.99
CA HIS A 46 14.93 16.73 -46.81
C HIS A 46 16.27 16.12 -46.35
N THR A 47 16.54 14.88 -46.75
CA THR A 47 17.74 14.12 -46.34
C THR A 47 18.90 14.13 -47.35
N GLY A 48 18.61 14.28 -48.66
CA GLY A 48 19.59 14.18 -49.77
C GLY A 48 20.50 15.39 -50.03
N LEU A 49 21.37 15.28 -51.05
CA LEU A 49 22.42 16.26 -51.37
C LEU A 49 21.90 17.66 -51.73
N LEU A 50 20.69 17.76 -52.31
CA LEU A 50 20.07 19.03 -52.70
C LEU A 50 19.27 19.72 -51.60
N LYS A 51 19.22 19.17 -50.37
CA LYS A 51 18.45 19.76 -49.26
C LYS A 51 18.83 21.20 -48.94
N ALA A 52 20.10 21.56 -49.12
CA ALA A 52 20.58 22.92 -48.88
C ALA A 52 19.99 23.98 -49.84
N LEU A 53 19.44 23.54 -50.97
CA LEU A 53 18.74 24.41 -51.93
C LEU A 53 17.27 24.67 -51.52
N SER A 54 16.68 23.79 -50.69
CA SER A 54 15.31 23.97 -50.19
C SER A 54 15.24 25.16 -49.22
N ARG A 55 14.34 26.10 -49.53
CA ARG A 55 14.05 27.24 -48.66
C ARG A 55 13.50 26.78 -47.31
N ASP A 56 12.67 25.75 -47.30
CA ASP A 56 12.04 25.22 -46.11
C ASP A 56 13.07 24.55 -45.19
N TYR A 57 14.01 23.79 -45.77
CA TYR A 57 15.13 23.22 -45.01
C TYR A 57 16.00 24.30 -44.37
N ARG A 58 16.35 25.36 -45.12
CA ARG A 58 17.16 26.47 -44.57
C ARG A 58 16.43 27.22 -43.46
N ARG A 59 15.12 27.46 -43.62
CA ARG A 59 14.28 28.10 -42.59
C ARG A 59 14.18 27.22 -41.35
N ALA A 60 13.93 25.93 -41.51
CA ALA A 60 13.88 24.97 -40.41
C ALA A 60 15.22 24.90 -39.65
N LYS A 61 16.34 24.86 -40.38
CA LYS A 61 17.69 24.86 -39.78
C LYS A 61 18.00 26.16 -39.03
N ALA A 62 17.55 27.31 -39.53
CA ALA A 62 17.69 28.59 -38.83
C ALA A 62 16.88 28.60 -37.53
N LEU A 63 15.64 28.09 -37.55
CA LEU A 63 14.82 28.00 -36.33
C LEU A 63 15.45 27.05 -35.31
N VAL A 64 15.87 25.86 -35.71
CA VAL A 64 16.52 24.88 -34.81
C VAL A 64 17.74 25.48 -34.09
N ARG A 65 18.57 26.27 -34.78
CA ARG A 65 19.72 26.95 -34.14
C ARG A 65 19.32 27.94 -33.05
N SER A 66 18.11 28.50 -33.12
CA SER A 66 17.58 29.36 -32.06
C SER A 66 16.90 28.58 -30.93
N LEU A 67 16.53 27.31 -31.17
CA LEU A 67 15.80 26.48 -30.21
C LEU A 67 16.67 25.49 -29.44
N LEU A 68 17.75 24.98 -30.05
CA LEU A 68 18.69 24.05 -29.42
C LEU A 68 19.83 24.81 -28.74
N VAL A 69 20.28 24.28 -27.60
CA VAL A 69 21.47 24.76 -26.91
C VAL A 69 22.73 24.44 -27.73
N ASP A 70 22.80 23.23 -28.32
CA ASP A 70 23.85 22.86 -29.27
C ASP A 70 23.35 22.98 -30.73
N ALA A 71 23.79 24.04 -31.40
CA ALA A 71 23.47 24.33 -32.79
C ALA A 71 24.09 23.35 -33.82
N ASN A 72 25.03 22.50 -33.40
CA ASN A 72 25.70 21.51 -34.25
C ASN A 72 25.10 20.10 -34.14
N THR A 73 23.98 19.95 -33.42
CA THR A 73 23.26 18.69 -33.28
C THR A 73 22.96 18.05 -34.66
N PRO A 74 23.27 16.75 -34.87
CA PRO A 74 22.95 16.05 -36.11
C PRO A 74 21.45 16.11 -36.46
N SER A 75 21.10 16.09 -37.75
CA SER A 75 19.69 16.25 -38.18
C SER A 75 18.77 15.14 -37.67
N THR A 76 19.27 13.91 -37.54
CA THR A 76 18.51 12.78 -36.99
C THR A 76 18.19 13.00 -35.51
N GLU A 77 19.18 13.40 -34.72
CA GLU A 77 19.00 13.74 -33.30
C GLU A 77 18.14 14.99 -33.12
N THR A 78 18.25 15.97 -34.01
CA THR A 78 17.38 17.15 -34.02
C THR A 78 15.92 16.75 -34.19
N VAL A 79 15.59 15.90 -35.17
CA VAL A 79 14.21 15.43 -35.37
C VAL A 79 13.71 14.69 -34.13
N ARG A 80 14.56 13.85 -33.51
CA ARG A 80 14.23 13.16 -32.26
C ARG A 80 13.91 14.13 -31.12
N LEU A 81 14.74 15.16 -30.92
CA LEU A 81 14.52 16.18 -29.89
C LEU A 81 13.24 16.98 -30.15
N LEU A 82 12.93 17.29 -31.41
CA LEU A 82 11.68 17.95 -31.78
C LEU A 82 10.46 17.06 -31.52
N ASP A 83 10.53 15.75 -31.80
CA ASP A 83 9.45 14.80 -31.49
C ASP A 83 9.20 14.72 -29.97
N VAL A 84 10.27 14.71 -29.17
CA VAL A 84 10.18 14.76 -27.69
C VAL A 84 9.57 16.09 -27.22
N LEU A 85 10.00 17.22 -27.78
CA LEU A 85 9.45 18.54 -27.46
C LEU A 85 7.96 18.64 -27.80
N MET A 86 7.55 18.15 -28.97
CA MET A 86 6.14 18.12 -29.39
C MET A 86 5.29 17.30 -28.42
N LYS A 87 5.80 16.16 -27.92
CA LYS A 87 5.13 15.37 -26.88
C LYS A 87 4.93 16.18 -25.59
N GLY A 88 5.97 16.91 -25.16
CA GLY A 88 5.89 17.80 -24.00
C GLY A 88 4.92 18.96 -24.18
N GLN A 89 4.91 19.60 -25.35
CA GLN A 89 3.97 20.68 -25.69
C GLN A 89 2.51 20.19 -25.67
N ALA A 90 2.25 19.02 -26.23
CA ALA A 90 0.91 18.41 -26.20
C ALA A 90 0.48 18.07 -24.76
N ALA A 91 1.38 17.55 -23.94
CA ALA A 91 1.12 17.30 -22.52
C ALA A 91 0.83 18.60 -21.75
N ALA A 92 1.62 19.65 -21.97
CA ALA A 92 1.39 20.97 -21.37
C ALA A 92 0.04 21.57 -21.77
N ALA A 93 -0.36 21.42 -23.04
CA ALA A 93 -1.68 21.85 -23.51
C ALA A 93 -2.80 21.11 -22.77
N ARG A 94 -2.72 19.77 -22.65
CA ARG A 94 -3.70 18.97 -21.88
C ARG A 94 -3.78 19.37 -20.41
N VAL A 95 -2.64 19.63 -19.77
CA VAL A 95 -2.59 20.10 -18.38
C VAL A 95 -3.30 21.44 -18.22
N ARG A 96 -3.09 22.36 -19.17
CA ARG A 96 -3.72 23.69 -19.16
C ARG A 96 -5.23 23.61 -19.41
N ASP A 97 -5.64 22.84 -20.41
CA ASP A 97 -7.05 22.61 -20.74
C ASP A 97 -7.78 21.91 -19.59
N GLY A 98 -7.06 21.08 -18.83
CA GLY A 98 -7.55 20.38 -17.65
C GLY A 98 -7.53 21.18 -16.34
N ASP A 99 -7.13 22.45 -16.31
CA ASP A 99 -6.89 23.19 -15.05
C ASP A 99 -8.10 23.20 -14.12
N ALA A 100 -9.28 23.55 -14.64
CA ALA A 100 -10.50 23.62 -13.84
C ALA A 100 -10.85 22.25 -13.22
N PHE A 101 -10.73 21.18 -14.01
CA PHE A 101 -10.97 19.82 -13.53
C PHE A 101 -9.89 19.39 -12.53
N GLY A 102 -8.62 19.65 -12.80
CA GLY A 102 -7.49 19.33 -11.93
C GLY A 102 -7.62 19.98 -10.55
N ARG A 103 -8.01 21.26 -10.49
CA ARG A 103 -8.33 21.95 -9.22
C ARG A 103 -9.44 21.25 -8.45
N SER A 104 -10.48 20.80 -9.13
CA SER A 104 -11.60 20.08 -8.48
C SER A 104 -11.21 18.67 -8.00
N ALA A 105 -10.36 17.97 -8.76
CA ALA A 105 -10.02 16.57 -8.51
C ALA A 105 -8.88 16.42 -7.48
N PHE A 106 -7.88 17.28 -7.53
CA PHE A 106 -6.65 17.16 -6.74
C PHE A 106 -6.49 18.26 -5.68
N GLY A 107 -7.28 19.33 -5.74
CA GLY A 107 -7.26 20.39 -4.73
C GLY A 107 -5.90 21.09 -4.63
N ALA A 108 -5.34 21.13 -3.41
CA ALA A 108 -4.09 21.85 -3.12
C ALA A 108 -2.84 21.25 -3.79
N ASP A 109 -2.89 19.97 -4.18
CA ASP A 109 -1.79 19.28 -4.86
C ASP A 109 -1.73 19.64 -6.36
N TRP A 110 -2.79 20.26 -6.90
CA TRP A 110 -2.83 20.73 -8.28
C TRP A 110 -2.11 22.07 -8.45
N ARG A 111 -1.13 22.11 -9.36
CA ARG A 111 -0.38 23.32 -9.72
C ARG A 111 -0.07 23.32 -11.22
N PRO A 112 -1.04 23.49 -12.12
CA PRO A 112 -0.92 23.27 -13.57
C PRO A 112 0.39 22.59 -14.07
N GLU A 113 1.16 23.27 -14.92
CA GLU A 113 2.45 22.81 -15.46
C GLU A 113 3.59 22.71 -14.43
N LYS A 114 3.35 23.09 -13.16
CA LYS A 114 4.27 22.99 -12.02
C LYS A 114 3.89 21.87 -11.04
N SER A 115 2.91 21.06 -11.37
CA SER A 115 2.47 19.94 -10.54
C SER A 115 3.56 18.86 -10.53
N SER A 116 3.76 18.21 -9.39
CA SER A 116 4.55 16.98 -9.36
C SER A 116 3.63 15.80 -9.69
N SER A 117 4.05 14.91 -10.58
CA SER A 117 3.20 13.81 -11.03
C SER A 117 2.98 12.72 -9.98
N ALA A 118 4.02 12.44 -9.17
CA ALA A 118 4.01 11.36 -8.17
C ALA A 118 2.80 11.39 -7.21
N PRO A 119 2.49 12.52 -6.52
CA PRO A 119 1.32 12.55 -5.62
C PRO A 119 -0.02 12.40 -6.35
N LEU A 120 -0.14 12.92 -7.58
CA LEU A 120 -1.37 12.82 -8.36
C LEU A 120 -1.64 11.37 -8.79
N LEU A 121 -0.61 10.68 -9.29
CA LEU A 121 -0.68 9.28 -9.67
C LEU A 121 -0.99 8.37 -8.47
N ALA A 122 -0.35 8.62 -7.33
CA ALA A 122 -0.63 7.88 -6.09
C ALA A 122 -2.09 8.02 -5.64
N LEU A 123 -2.66 9.23 -5.75
CA LEU A 123 -4.07 9.46 -5.41
C LEU A 123 -5.02 8.73 -6.37
N VAL A 124 -4.72 8.76 -7.67
CA VAL A 124 -5.50 8.04 -8.69
C VAL A 124 -5.49 6.54 -8.40
N GLU A 125 -4.31 5.98 -8.13
CA GLU A 125 -4.18 4.54 -7.86
C GLU A 125 -4.92 4.14 -6.58
N TRP A 126 -4.79 4.94 -5.53
CA TRP A 126 -5.59 4.73 -4.32
C TRP A 126 -7.09 4.76 -4.62
N MET A 127 -7.60 5.72 -5.39
CA MET A 127 -9.01 5.77 -5.79
C MET A 127 -9.45 4.55 -6.61
N ARG A 128 -8.55 3.91 -7.38
CA ARG A 128 -8.85 2.65 -8.06
C ARG A 128 -9.05 1.50 -7.09
N THR A 129 -8.29 1.43 -5.99
CA THR A 129 -8.48 0.43 -4.92
C THR A 129 -9.85 0.53 -4.25
N LEU A 130 -10.48 1.71 -4.31
CA LEU A 130 -11.82 1.96 -3.77
C LEU A 130 -12.95 1.57 -4.74
N ARG A 131 -12.65 1.15 -5.98
CA ARG A 131 -13.66 0.64 -6.90
C ARG A 131 -14.26 -0.65 -6.35
N GLY A 132 -15.59 -0.72 -6.36
CA GLY A 132 -16.35 -1.85 -5.82
C GLY A 132 -16.78 -1.72 -4.35
N LEU A 133 -16.19 -0.80 -3.58
CA LEU A 133 -16.50 -0.60 -2.15
C LEU A 133 -17.68 0.36 -1.86
N GLY A 134 -18.63 0.50 -2.79
CA GLY A 134 -19.76 1.45 -2.64
C GLY A 134 -19.36 2.94 -2.73
N SER A 135 -20.22 3.85 -2.26
CA SER A 135 -20.01 5.32 -2.29
C SER A 135 -19.41 5.89 -0.99
N GLU A 136 -19.58 5.21 0.16
CA GLU A 136 -19.15 5.69 1.48
C GLU A 136 -17.64 5.96 1.60
N PRO A 137 -16.73 5.05 1.17
CA PRO A 137 -15.29 5.34 1.22
C PRO A 137 -14.87 6.55 0.37
N ARG A 138 -15.56 6.77 -0.75
CA ARG A 138 -15.30 7.89 -1.66
C ARG A 138 -15.76 9.23 -1.07
N LEU A 139 -16.86 9.21 -0.31
CA LEU A 139 -17.37 10.39 0.39
C LEU A 139 -16.47 10.80 1.57
N ILE A 140 -15.86 9.83 2.26
CA ILE A 140 -14.86 10.07 3.31
C ILE A 140 -13.58 10.65 2.70
N ALA A 141 -13.10 10.07 1.58
CA ALA A 141 -11.94 10.54 0.83
C ALA A 141 -12.05 11.98 0.30
N GLY A 142 -13.28 12.40 -0.04
CA GLY A 142 -13.59 13.73 -0.57
C GLY A 142 -13.51 14.87 0.46
N ARG A 143 -13.46 14.57 1.76
CA ARG A 143 -13.32 15.59 2.81
C ARG A 143 -11.86 15.99 2.97
N ILE A 144 -11.46 17.00 2.18
CA ILE A 144 -10.11 17.59 2.14
C ILE A 144 -9.59 18.03 3.52
N ALA A 145 -10.47 18.44 4.44
CA ALA A 145 -10.07 18.90 5.78
C ALA A 145 -9.50 17.80 6.68
N GLU A 146 -9.75 16.52 6.37
CA GLU A 146 -9.39 15.39 7.24
C GLU A 146 -8.20 14.59 6.72
N ARG A 147 -7.61 14.93 5.56
CA ARG A 147 -6.54 14.11 4.93
C ARG A 147 -5.28 13.97 5.80
N THR A 148 -4.82 15.05 6.43
CA THR A 148 -3.65 15.01 7.32
C THR A 148 -3.93 14.21 8.58
N GLU A 149 -5.14 14.36 9.14
CA GLU A 149 -5.54 13.62 10.34
C GLU A 149 -5.78 12.14 10.04
N ALA A 150 -6.40 11.82 8.90
CA ALA A 150 -6.56 10.45 8.39
C ALA A 150 -5.20 9.81 8.13
N GLY A 151 -4.25 10.54 7.54
CA GLY A 151 -2.87 10.09 7.36
C GLY A 151 -2.16 9.80 8.69
N ALA A 152 -2.29 10.69 9.68
CA ALA A 152 -1.75 10.48 11.01
C ALA A 152 -2.39 9.27 11.72
N ARG A 153 -3.71 9.09 11.60
CA ARG A 153 -4.44 7.93 12.13
C ARG A 153 -4.00 6.63 11.44
N ALA A 154 -3.87 6.63 10.12
CA ALA A 154 -3.41 5.47 9.36
C ALA A 154 -1.97 5.07 9.73
N LEU A 155 -1.07 6.03 9.92
CA LEU A 155 0.30 5.78 10.41
C LEU A 155 0.29 5.15 11.81
N ARG A 156 -0.58 5.62 12.71
CA ARG A 156 -0.73 4.99 14.04
C ARG A 156 -1.23 3.56 13.95
N VAL A 157 -2.26 3.30 13.14
CA VAL A 157 -2.79 1.94 12.91
C VAL A 157 -1.71 1.04 12.31
N ARG A 158 -0.96 1.53 11.31
CA ARG A 158 0.16 0.79 10.71
C ARG A 158 1.19 0.39 11.77
N LYS A 159 1.61 1.33 12.62
CA LYS A 159 2.57 1.06 13.70
C LYS A 159 2.05 -0.01 14.67
N VAL A 160 0.77 0.00 15.00
CA VAL A 160 0.15 -1.04 15.85
C VAL A 160 0.15 -2.40 15.14
N ILE A 161 -0.18 -2.44 13.86
CA ILE A 161 -0.15 -3.68 13.06
C ILE A 161 1.27 -4.24 12.97
N ASP A 162 2.28 -3.40 12.73
CA ASP A 162 3.67 -3.83 12.58
C ASP A 162 4.23 -4.43 13.89
N ILE A 163 3.80 -3.91 15.03
CA ILE A 163 4.14 -4.46 16.35
C ILE A 163 3.37 -5.75 16.65
N GLY A 164 2.07 -5.78 16.35
CA GLY A 164 1.19 -6.90 16.72
C GLY A 164 1.32 -8.11 15.80
N ARG A 165 1.65 -7.91 14.52
CA ARG A 165 1.70 -8.98 13.51
C ARG A 165 2.57 -10.17 13.92
N PRO A 166 3.84 -10.00 14.36
CA PRO A 166 4.66 -11.13 14.77
C PRO A 166 4.08 -11.91 15.97
N MET A 167 3.41 -11.22 16.90
CA MET A 167 2.78 -11.86 18.05
C MET A 167 1.56 -12.68 17.64
N ILE A 168 0.75 -12.13 16.74
CA ILE A 168 -0.44 -12.77 16.18
C ILE A 168 -0.05 -14.01 15.37
N GLU A 169 0.98 -13.89 14.52
CA GLU A 169 1.50 -14.99 13.71
C GLU A 169 2.13 -16.07 14.60
N GLY A 170 2.88 -15.69 15.64
CA GLY A 170 3.43 -16.62 16.62
C GLY A 170 2.34 -17.43 17.31
N PHE A 171 1.35 -16.75 17.90
CA PHE A 171 0.23 -17.41 18.59
C PHE A 171 -0.58 -18.32 17.66
N TRP A 172 -0.82 -17.89 16.42
CA TRP A 172 -1.46 -18.72 15.40
C TRP A 172 -0.67 -19.99 15.11
N ASN A 173 0.64 -19.88 14.92
CA ASN A 173 1.52 -21.01 14.64
C ASN A 173 1.59 -21.97 15.83
N ASP A 174 1.59 -21.47 17.06
CA ASP A 174 1.57 -22.27 18.29
C ASP A 174 0.30 -23.11 18.41
N LEU A 175 -0.85 -22.58 17.96
CA LEU A 175 -2.10 -23.34 17.87
C LEU A 175 -2.09 -24.39 16.74
N GLY A 176 -1.24 -24.20 15.73
CA GLY A 176 -1.06 -25.12 14.61
C GLY A 176 -2.38 -25.42 13.89
N HIS A 177 -2.69 -26.71 13.73
CA HIS A 177 -3.90 -27.17 13.04
C HIS A 177 -5.21 -26.83 13.77
N LEU A 178 -5.15 -26.44 15.05
CA LEU A 178 -6.33 -26.04 15.83
C LEU A 178 -6.67 -24.55 15.65
N ALA A 179 -5.75 -23.75 15.10
CA ALA A 179 -5.92 -22.31 14.98
C ALA A 179 -7.19 -21.92 14.19
N PRO A 180 -7.49 -22.54 13.02
CA PRO A 180 -8.70 -22.22 12.26
C PRO A 180 -9.98 -22.38 13.08
N SER A 181 -10.17 -23.52 13.73
CA SER A 181 -11.40 -23.80 14.48
C SER A 181 -11.51 -22.99 15.78
N MET A 182 -10.39 -22.72 16.45
CA MET A 182 -10.36 -21.98 17.72
C MET A 182 -10.55 -20.47 17.55
N LEU A 183 -10.28 -19.93 16.35
CA LEU A 183 -10.24 -18.50 16.07
C LEU A 183 -11.26 -18.04 15.02
N GLY A 184 -12.37 -18.78 14.90
CA GLY A 184 -13.54 -18.36 14.12
C GLY A 184 -13.64 -18.93 12.71
N ASP A 185 -13.08 -20.12 12.47
CA ASP A 185 -13.08 -20.85 11.19
C ASP A 185 -12.48 -20.05 10.03
N VAL A 186 -11.25 -19.57 10.25
CA VAL A 186 -10.53 -18.72 9.30
C VAL A 186 -9.28 -19.42 8.76
N ALA A 187 -8.90 -19.09 7.52
CA ALA A 187 -7.77 -19.75 6.85
C ALA A 187 -6.38 -19.20 7.25
N SER A 188 -6.30 -18.05 7.94
CA SER A 188 -5.03 -17.43 8.30
C SER A 188 -5.15 -16.48 9.50
N ALA A 189 -4.00 -16.20 10.14
CA ALA A 189 -3.89 -15.29 11.26
C ALA A 189 -4.38 -13.86 10.94
N GLU A 190 -4.14 -13.38 9.72
CA GLU A 190 -4.57 -12.04 9.28
C GLU A 190 -6.09 -11.89 9.20
N ARG A 191 -6.82 -13.00 9.14
CA ARG A 191 -8.30 -13.02 9.04
C ARG A 191 -8.96 -13.35 10.37
N ALA A 192 -8.19 -13.70 11.39
CA ALA A 192 -8.72 -14.06 12.69
C ALA A 192 -9.21 -12.84 13.47
N SER A 193 -10.23 -13.05 14.30
CA SER A 193 -10.71 -12.02 15.22
C SER A 193 -9.68 -11.78 16.32
N LEU A 194 -9.25 -10.53 16.47
CA LEU A 194 -8.37 -10.12 17.57
C LEU A 194 -9.03 -10.33 18.95
N GLN A 195 -10.34 -10.19 19.05
CA GLN A 195 -11.08 -10.46 20.29
C GLN A 195 -11.00 -11.93 20.68
N LEU A 196 -11.26 -12.84 19.73
CA LEU A 196 -11.14 -14.28 19.99
C LEU A 196 -9.70 -14.68 20.33
N MET A 197 -8.71 -14.09 19.65
CA MET A 197 -7.29 -14.30 19.98
C MET A 197 -6.97 -13.85 21.41
N GLU A 198 -7.44 -12.67 21.82
CA GLU A 198 -7.26 -12.15 23.18
C GLU A 198 -7.90 -13.07 24.23
N GLU A 199 -9.14 -13.52 24.00
CA GLU A 199 -9.84 -14.44 24.88
C GLU A 199 -9.07 -15.75 25.07
N LYS A 200 -8.54 -16.32 23.99
CA LYS A 200 -7.74 -17.55 24.04
C LYS A 200 -6.40 -17.35 24.73
N ALA A 201 -5.68 -16.27 24.39
CA ALA A 201 -4.41 -15.94 25.05
C ALA A 201 -4.61 -15.74 26.56
N ARG A 202 -5.67 -15.03 26.96
CA ARG A 202 -6.04 -14.83 28.36
C ARG A 202 -6.36 -16.15 29.06
N SER A 203 -7.08 -17.06 28.40
CA SER A 203 -7.39 -18.38 28.97
C SER A 203 -6.12 -19.20 29.22
N VAL A 204 -5.15 -19.17 28.29
CA VAL A 204 -3.86 -19.85 28.47
C VAL A 204 -3.06 -19.22 29.61
N ALA A 205 -2.99 -17.89 29.68
CA ALA A 205 -2.29 -17.19 30.76
C ALA A 205 -2.89 -17.50 32.13
N GLN A 206 -4.22 -17.53 32.25
CA GLN A 206 -4.90 -17.92 33.48
C GLN A 206 -4.63 -19.37 33.88
N ALA A 207 -4.59 -20.29 32.91
CA ALA A 207 -4.26 -21.69 33.19
C ALA A 207 -2.81 -21.85 33.67
N ASP A 208 -1.88 -21.08 33.11
CA ASP A 208 -0.50 -21.02 33.58
C ASP A 208 -0.44 -20.49 35.02
N GLU A 209 -1.01 -19.32 35.29
CA GLU A 209 -1.03 -18.72 36.63
C GLU A 209 -1.67 -19.65 37.68
N ALA A 210 -2.81 -20.27 37.36
CA ALA A 210 -3.49 -21.20 38.26
C ALA A 210 -2.62 -22.42 38.61
N SER A 211 -1.91 -22.97 37.63
CA SER A 211 -1.05 -24.12 37.89
C SER A 211 0.26 -23.74 38.60
N GLN A 212 0.75 -22.50 38.47
CA GLN A 212 1.82 -21.99 39.34
C GLN A 212 1.35 -21.83 40.80
N GLY A 213 0.08 -21.45 41.01
CA GLY A 213 -0.49 -21.30 42.35
C GLY A 213 -0.77 -22.62 43.08
N VAL A 214 -1.00 -23.71 42.35
CA VAL A 214 -1.38 -25.01 42.93
C VAL A 214 -0.20 -25.99 43.04
N LEU A 215 0.77 -25.94 42.12
CA LEU A 215 1.88 -26.88 42.11
C LEU A 215 3.03 -26.39 43.01
N ALA A 216 3.47 -27.23 43.95
CA ALA A 216 4.61 -26.93 44.82
C ALA A 216 5.94 -26.77 44.05
N GLY A 217 6.03 -27.37 42.85
CA GLY A 217 7.10 -27.14 41.88
C GLY A 217 6.52 -27.29 40.47
N VAL A 218 6.69 -26.25 39.65
CA VAL A 218 6.17 -26.22 38.29
C VAL A 218 7.19 -26.85 37.37
N PRO A 219 6.86 -27.94 36.65
CA PRO A 219 7.79 -28.53 35.68
C PRO A 219 8.09 -27.57 34.54
N ASP A 220 9.34 -27.58 34.06
CA ASP A 220 9.78 -26.77 32.92
C ASP A 220 9.14 -27.24 31.60
N GLN A 221 8.81 -28.54 31.49
CA GLN A 221 8.16 -29.11 30.31
C GLN A 221 6.63 -29.11 30.45
N LEU A 222 5.94 -28.62 29.43
CA LEU A 222 4.48 -28.57 29.40
C LEU A 222 3.84 -29.97 29.46
N SER A 223 4.48 -30.97 28.86
CA SER A 223 4.03 -32.37 28.91
C SER A 223 3.89 -32.87 30.34
N ASP A 224 4.92 -32.62 31.15
CA ASP A 224 5.04 -33.10 32.52
C ASP A 224 4.05 -32.36 33.41
N ARG A 225 3.89 -31.05 33.18
CA ARG A 225 2.88 -30.23 33.84
C ARG A 225 1.47 -30.72 33.54
N LEU A 226 1.15 -31.04 32.29
CA LEU A 226 -0.16 -31.58 31.91
C LEU A 226 -0.41 -32.95 32.53
N GLU A 227 0.61 -33.81 32.60
CA GLU A 227 0.50 -35.11 33.26
C GLU A 227 0.20 -34.95 34.76
N LEU A 228 0.90 -34.06 35.46
CA LEU A 228 0.64 -33.78 36.87
C LEU A 228 -0.77 -33.26 37.10
N VAL A 229 -1.25 -32.31 36.29
CA VAL A 229 -2.62 -31.77 36.40
C VAL A 229 -3.66 -32.87 36.17
N ARG A 230 -3.46 -33.74 35.17
CA ARG A 230 -4.36 -34.89 34.93
C ARG A 230 -4.37 -35.86 36.11
N ARG A 231 -3.19 -36.18 36.65
CA ARG A 231 -3.06 -37.05 37.81
C ARG A 231 -3.72 -36.47 39.05
N LEU A 232 -3.56 -35.17 39.30
CA LEU A 232 -4.24 -34.45 40.37
C LEU A 232 -5.77 -34.56 40.22
N GLY A 233 -6.29 -34.31 39.01
CA GLY A 233 -7.71 -34.46 38.73
C GLY A 233 -8.23 -35.88 38.96
N ALA A 234 -7.48 -36.90 38.56
CA ALA A 234 -7.84 -38.30 38.82
C ALA A 234 -7.86 -38.62 40.33
N LEU A 235 -6.88 -38.13 41.09
CA LEU A 235 -6.84 -38.31 42.54
C LEU A 235 -7.98 -37.57 43.25
N GLN A 236 -8.33 -36.36 42.81
CA GLN A 236 -9.48 -35.62 43.33
C GLN A 236 -10.80 -36.34 43.03
N ASN A 237 -10.93 -36.99 41.88
CA ASN A 237 -12.10 -37.82 41.57
C ASN A 237 -12.17 -39.03 42.50
N LEU A 238 -11.08 -39.76 42.66
CA LEU A 238 -11.01 -40.92 43.56
C LEU A 238 -11.29 -40.53 45.01
N ALA A 239 -10.74 -39.42 45.49
CA ALA A 239 -11.02 -38.90 46.84
C ALA A 239 -12.53 -38.63 47.01
N ARG A 240 -13.16 -37.96 46.04
CA ARG A 240 -14.62 -37.72 46.06
C ARG A 240 -15.43 -39.01 46.04
N GLU A 241 -14.99 -40.04 45.32
CA GLU A 241 -15.66 -41.34 45.30
C GLU A 241 -15.53 -42.07 46.65
N ILE A 242 -14.35 -42.03 47.29
CA ILE A 242 -14.12 -42.60 48.62
C ILE A 242 -14.99 -41.88 49.66
N ASP A 243 -15.02 -40.55 49.63
CA ASP A 243 -15.84 -39.72 50.52
C ASP A 243 -17.34 -40.03 50.34
N ALA A 244 -17.80 -40.18 49.09
CA ALA A 244 -19.18 -40.55 48.79
C ALA A 244 -19.55 -41.97 49.26
N ALA A 245 -18.56 -42.87 49.36
CA ALA A 245 -18.73 -44.25 49.82
C ALA A 245 -18.59 -44.43 51.34
N GLU A 246 -18.47 -43.34 52.11
CA GLU A 246 -18.21 -43.37 53.56
C GLU A 246 -19.17 -44.30 54.32
N GLY A 247 -20.47 -44.21 54.05
CA GLY A 247 -21.47 -45.06 54.74
C GLY A 247 -21.28 -46.56 54.45
N LEU A 248 -20.94 -46.92 53.22
CA LEU A 248 -20.63 -48.30 52.84
C LEU A 248 -19.33 -48.77 53.51
N GLY A 249 -18.32 -47.91 53.52
CA GLY A 249 -17.03 -48.16 54.13
C GLY A 249 -17.12 -48.40 55.63
N ILE A 250 -17.87 -47.56 56.36
CA ILE A 250 -18.14 -47.75 57.79
C ILE A 250 -18.91 -49.06 58.02
N SER A 251 -19.91 -49.38 57.19
CA SER A 251 -20.68 -50.62 57.34
C SER A 251 -19.85 -51.89 57.08
N ALA A 252 -18.88 -51.85 56.17
CA ALA A 252 -18.07 -53.01 55.79
C ALA A 252 -16.81 -53.18 56.66
N PHE A 253 -16.15 -52.08 57.02
CA PHE A 253 -14.83 -52.08 57.67
C PHE A 253 -14.83 -51.47 59.06
N GLY A 254 -15.95 -50.92 59.53
CA GLY A 254 -16.11 -50.41 60.90
C GLY A 254 -15.13 -49.29 61.23
N SER A 255 -14.47 -49.40 62.40
CA SER A 255 -13.49 -48.42 62.85
C SER A 255 -12.21 -48.37 62.00
N SER A 256 -11.95 -49.41 61.19
CA SER A 256 -10.76 -49.50 60.33
C SER A 256 -10.88 -48.72 59.02
N TRP A 257 -12.04 -48.12 58.75
CA TRP A 257 -12.28 -47.29 57.55
C TRP A 257 -11.70 -45.87 57.65
N ARG A 258 -11.44 -45.38 58.86
CA ARG A 258 -10.96 -44.00 59.11
C ARG A 258 -9.46 -43.85 58.98
#